data_AF-A0A1V4R5W2-F1
#
_entry.id   AF-A0A1V4R5W2-F1
#
_cell.length_a   1.000
_cell.length_b   1.000
_cell.length_c   1.000
_cell.angle_alpha   90.00
_cell.angle_beta   90.00
_cell.angle_gamma   90.00
#
_symmetry.space_group_name_H-M   'P 1'
#
loop_
_entity.id
_entity.type
_entity.pdbx_description
1 polymer ?
#
loop_
_entity_poly.entity_id
_entity_poly.type
_entity_poly.pdbx_seq_one_letter_code
_entity_poly.pdbx_strand_id
1 'polypeptide(L)'
;MNFNRPFLIAVTGGIASGKTLVSNWFADKDLRVLYADKIAHDVLEQPEVKSELKNIFGKEIFSENKVDRSKLGKIIFDNESLRKKLNSIVHPQVFAEMNEIIMLAEDKYLVFEIPLLFELGLQNAFDLTINVSARTELRIKRILDRDGITQDKKIIEI
;
A
#
# COMPACT_ATOMS: atom_id res chain seq x y z
N MET A 1 5.03 5.33 33.55
CA MET A 1 4.73 4.75 32.22
C MET A 1 4.41 5.93 31.31
N ASN A 2 5.19 6.17 30.25
CA ASN A 2 4.96 7.30 29.35
C ASN A 2 3.80 6.97 28.40
N PHE A 3 2.69 7.71 28.53
CA PHE A 3 1.44 7.53 27.80
C PHE A 3 1.40 8.30 26.46
N ASN A 4 2.47 8.29 25.66
CA ASN A 4 2.38 8.90 24.33
C ASN A 4 2.47 7.81 23.26
N ARG A 5 1.39 7.68 22.48
CA ARG A 5 1.40 6.96 21.21
C ARG A 5 2.58 7.46 20.35
N PRO A 6 3.16 6.62 19.48
CA PRO A 6 4.17 7.07 18.54
C PRO A 6 3.71 8.28 17.74
N PHE A 7 4.64 9.16 17.41
CA PHE A 7 4.42 10.22 16.44
C PHE A 7 4.37 9.60 15.04
N LEU A 8 3.24 9.73 14.36
CA LEU A 8 2.94 9.02 13.12
C LEU A 8 3.29 9.89 11.91
N ILE A 9 4.15 9.35 11.04
CA ILE A 9 4.60 10.01 9.82
C ILE A 9 4.09 9.21 8.62
N ALA A 10 3.30 9.82 7.75
CA ALA A 10 2.94 9.24 6.46
C ALA A 10 3.88 9.72 5.36
N VAL A 11 4.39 8.78 4.55
CA VAL A 11 5.09 9.04 3.29
C VAL A 11 4.18 8.61 2.15
N THR A 12 3.83 9.53 1.27
CA THR A 12 2.93 9.29 0.13
C THR A 12 3.47 9.94 -1.14
N GLY A 13 2.76 9.81 -2.26
CA GLY A 13 3.16 10.32 -3.56
C GLY A 13 2.84 9.37 -4.70
N GLY A 14 2.80 9.91 -5.92
CA GLY A 14 2.44 9.13 -7.11
C GLY A 14 3.44 8.01 -7.46
N ILE A 15 3.04 7.14 -8.41
CA ILE A 15 3.92 6.08 -8.94
C ILE A 15 5.27 6.66 -9.43
N ALA A 16 6.38 5.99 -9.11
CA ALA A 16 7.74 6.39 -9.50
C ALA A 16 8.18 7.80 -9.03
N SER A 17 7.50 8.40 -8.06
CA SER A 17 7.90 9.70 -7.49
C SER A 17 9.19 9.61 -6.66
N GLY A 18 9.49 8.44 -6.10
CA GLY A 18 10.66 8.22 -5.24
C GLY A 18 10.31 8.00 -3.76
N LYS A 19 9.05 7.69 -3.42
CA LYS A 19 8.63 7.35 -2.04
C LYS A 19 9.58 6.37 -1.35
N THR A 20 9.90 5.26 -2.02
CA THR A 20 10.79 4.23 -1.48
C THR A 20 12.17 4.77 -1.11
N LEU A 21 12.69 5.79 -1.82
CA LEU A 21 13.95 6.45 -1.45
C LEU A 21 13.82 7.20 -0.12
N VAL A 22 12.70 7.90 0.08
CA VAL A 22 12.41 8.61 1.34
C VAL A 22 12.18 7.63 2.48
N SER A 23 11.47 6.54 2.22
CA SER A 23 11.27 5.46 3.19
C SER A 23 12.60 4.81 3.59
N ASN A 24 13.47 4.51 2.63
CA ASN A 24 14.80 3.98 2.93
C ASN A 24 15.64 4.96 3.73
N TRP A 25 15.55 6.26 3.44
CA TRP A 25 16.24 7.29 4.23
C TRP A 25 15.79 7.29 5.70
N PHE A 26 14.51 7.05 5.99
CA PHE A 26 14.04 6.87 7.36
C PHE A 26 14.56 5.57 7.99
N ALA A 27 14.55 4.47 7.25
CA ALA A 27 15.09 3.19 7.72
C ALA A 27 16.60 3.29 8.05
N ASP A 28 17.38 4.01 7.24
CA ASP A 28 18.80 4.30 7.47
C ASP A 28 19.07 5.17 8.72
N LYS A 29 18.01 5.73 9.31
CA LYS A 29 18.04 6.48 10.58
C LYS A 29 17.48 5.68 11.76
N ASP A 30 17.37 4.36 11.60
CA ASP A 30 16.81 3.43 12.58
C ASP A 30 15.33 3.69 12.91
N LEU A 31 14.58 4.36 12.02
CA LEU A 31 13.13 4.48 12.16
C LEU A 31 12.45 3.27 11.53
N ARG A 32 11.49 2.71 12.26
CA ARG A 32 10.65 1.62 11.75
C ARG A 32 9.72 2.15 10.65
N VAL A 33 9.88 1.59 9.45
CA VAL A 33 9.03 1.88 8.29
C VAL A 33 8.07 0.73 8.02
N LEU A 34 6.80 1.07 7.93
CA LEU A 34 5.69 0.17 7.65
C LEU A 34 5.15 0.48 6.26
N TYR A 35 5.02 -0.54 5.42
CA TYR A 35 4.56 -0.37 4.04
C TYR A 35 3.12 -0.86 3.95
N ALA A 36 2.18 0.02 3.59
CA ALA A 36 0.76 -0.32 3.51
C ALA A 36 0.49 -1.46 2.50
N ASP A 37 1.22 -1.50 1.39
CA ASP A 37 1.11 -2.58 0.40
C ASP A 37 1.54 -3.93 1.00
N LYS A 38 2.57 -3.94 1.86
CA LYS A 38 2.99 -5.17 2.54
C LYS A 38 1.93 -5.63 3.53
N ILE A 39 1.40 -4.73 4.34
CA ILE A 39 0.30 -5.03 5.29
C ILE A 39 -0.91 -5.56 4.51
N ALA A 40 -1.29 -4.93 3.40
CA ALA A 40 -2.37 -5.39 2.54
C ALA A 40 -2.11 -6.80 1.99
N HIS A 41 -0.88 -7.12 1.59
CA HIS A 41 -0.53 -8.46 1.16
C HIS A 41 -0.64 -9.50 2.29
N ASP A 42 -0.21 -9.16 3.50
CA ASP A 42 -0.30 -10.05 4.65
C ASP A 42 -1.77 -10.26 5.05
N VAL A 43 -2.60 -9.22 4.97
CA VAL A 43 -4.07 -9.27 5.18
C VAL A 43 -4.76 -10.22 4.19
N LEU A 44 -4.37 -10.22 2.91
CA LEU A 44 -4.92 -11.15 1.91
C LEU A 44 -4.72 -12.62 2.31
N GLU A 45 -3.73 -12.90 3.15
CA GLU A 45 -3.41 -14.25 3.57
C GLU A 45 -4.16 -14.71 4.83
N GLN A 46 -4.91 -13.81 5.49
CA GLN A 46 -5.71 -14.14 6.68
C GLN A 46 -6.87 -15.09 6.33
N PRO A 47 -7.18 -16.10 7.18
CA PRO A 47 -8.22 -17.08 6.88
C PRO A 47 -9.59 -16.49 6.55
N GLU A 48 -10.01 -15.47 7.30
CA GLU A 48 -11.29 -14.79 7.16
C GLU A 48 -11.36 -14.06 5.82
N VAL A 49 -10.31 -13.31 5.48
CA VAL A 49 -10.18 -12.60 4.20
C VAL A 49 -10.17 -13.58 3.04
N LYS A 50 -9.38 -14.67 3.12
CA LYS A 50 -9.38 -15.71 2.08
C LYS A 50 -10.75 -16.31 1.84
N SER A 51 -11.52 -16.54 2.90
CA SER A 51 -12.88 -17.07 2.80
C SER A 51 -13.79 -16.14 2.00
N GLU A 52 -13.77 -14.84 2.32
CA GLU A 52 -14.56 -13.83 1.60
C GLU A 52 -14.10 -13.68 0.14
N LEU A 53 -12.79 -13.64 -0.10
CA LEU A 53 -12.24 -13.55 -1.45
C LEU A 53 -12.66 -14.75 -2.31
N LYS A 54 -12.63 -15.96 -1.74
CA LYS A 54 -13.06 -17.18 -2.43
C LYS A 54 -14.55 -17.15 -2.80
N ASN A 55 -15.38 -16.52 -1.98
CA ASN A 55 -16.82 -16.39 -2.25
C ASN A 55 -17.11 -15.41 -3.40
N ILE A 56 -16.30 -14.36 -3.56
CA ILE A 56 -16.53 -13.30 -4.56
C ILE A 56 -15.79 -13.56 -5.87
N PHE A 57 -14.54 -14.01 -5.79
CA PHE A 57 -13.61 -14.15 -6.91
C PHE A 57 -13.32 -15.61 -7.26
N GLY A 58 -13.97 -16.55 -6.59
CA GLY A 58 -13.81 -17.99 -6.84
C GLY A 58 -12.46 -18.56 -6.38
N LYS A 59 -12.21 -19.82 -6.73
CA LYS A 59 -10.99 -20.55 -6.33
C LYS A 59 -9.82 -20.28 -7.28
N GLU A 60 -10.09 -19.75 -8.46
CA GLU A 60 -9.13 -19.49 -9.53
C GLU A 60 -8.05 -18.47 -9.14
N ILE A 61 -8.38 -17.56 -8.20
CA ILE A 61 -7.44 -16.58 -7.64
C ILE A 61 -6.51 -17.17 -6.58
N PHE A 62 -6.56 -18.49 -6.32
CA PHE A 62 -5.66 -19.17 -5.40
C PHE A 62 -4.67 -20.07 -6.15
N SER A 63 -3.45 -20.14 -5.62
CA SER A 63 -2.42 -21.09 -6.02
C SER A 63 -1.75 -21.63 -4.75
N GLU A 64 -1.70 -22.96 -4.57
CA GLU A 64 -1.14 -23.58 -3.36
C GLU A 64 -1.70 -23.01 -2.05
N ASN A 65 -3.02 -22.73 -2.02
CA ASN A 65 -3.74 -22.13 -0.89
C ASN A 65 -3.30 -20.69 -0.51
N LYS A 66 -2.56 -20.01 -1.38
CA LYS A 66 -2.21 -18.58 -1.27
C LYS A 66 -2.94 -17.76 -2.33
N VAL A 67 -3.13 -16.48 -2.07
CA VAL A 67 -3.76 -15.58 -3.05
C VAL A 67 -2.77 -15.32 -4.19
N ASP A 68 -3.16 -15.70 -5.40
CA ASP A 68 -2.46 -15.33 -6.63
C ASP A 68 -2.80 -13.87 -6.97
N ARG A 69 -2.00 -12.97 -6.42
CA ARG A 69 -2.14 -11.52 -6.60
C ARG A 69 -2.08 -11.10 -8.07
N SER A 70 -1.39 -11.84 -8.93
CA SER A 70 -1.34 -11.54 -10.37
C SER A 70 -2.70 -11.79 -11.00
N LYS A 71 -3.31 -12.95 -10.71
CA LYS A 71 -4.67 -13.26 -11.18
C LYS A 71 -5.71 -12.33 -10.61
N LEU A 72 -5.68 -12.08 -9.29
CA LEU A 72 -6.59 -11.14 -8.64
C LEU A 72 -6.46 -9.74 -9.25
N GLY A 73 -5.22 -9.27 -9.45
CA GLY A 73 -4.91 -8.01 -10.11
C GLY A 73 -5.53 -7.92 -11.51
N LYS A 74 -5.38 -8.95 -12.34
CA LYS A 74 -5.99 -9.00 -13.69
C LYS A 74 -7.52 -8.90 -13.64
N ILE A 75 -8.17 -9.58 -12.69
CA ILE A 75 -9.63 -9.58 -12.56
C ILE A 75 -10.15 -8.19 -12.17
N ILE A 76 -9.48 -7.52 -11.25
CA ILE A 76 -9.91 -6.20 -10.76
C ILE A 76 -9.44 -5.04 -11.64
N PHE A 77 -8.41 -5.23 -12.48
CA PHE A 77 -7.77 -4.16 -13.25
C PHE A 77 -8.75 -3.42 -14.17
N ASP A 78 -9.64 -4.15 -14.84
CA ASP A 78 -10.63 -3.57 -15.75
C ASP A 78 -12.06 -3.55 -15.17
N ASN A 79 -12.23 -3.94 -13.89
CA ASN A 79 -13.54 -4.03 -13.25
C ASN A 79 -13.61 -3.23 -11.95
N GLU A 80 -14.09 -1.99 -12.06
CA GLU A 80 -14.23 -1.08 -10.92
C GLU A 80 -15.12 -1.64 -9.80
N SER A 81 -16.22 -2.32 -10.14
CA SER A 81 -17.14 -2.92 -9.16
C SER A 81 -16.44 -4.00 -8.33
N LEU A 82 -15.68 -4.88 -8.98
CA LEU A 82 -14.89 -5.91 -8.31
C LEU A 82 -13.75 -5.31 -7.49
N ARG A 83 -13.10 -4.25 -7.99
CA ARG A 83 -12.07 -3.51 -7.24
C ARG A 83 -12.63 -2.89 -5.96
N LYS A 84 -13.82 -2.30 -6.02
CA LYS A 84 -14.52 -1.76 -4.84
C LYS A 84 -14.85 -2.86 -3.83
N LYS A 85 -15.32 -4.03 -4.28
CA LYS A 85 -15.58 -5.19 -3.42
C LYS A 85 -14.31 -5.70 -2.74
N LEU A 86 -13.19 -5.80 -3.47
CA LEU A 86 -11.91 -6.16 -2.87
C LEU A 86 -11.52 -5.15 -1.78
N ASN A 87 -11.56 -3.86 -2.12
CA ASN A 87 -11.18 -2.80 -1.21
C ASN A 87 -12.06 -2.76 0.05
N SER A 88 -13.35 -3.04 -0.05
CA SER A 88 -14.24 -3.08 1.12
C SER A 88 -13.93 -4.21 2.10
N ILE A 89 -13.25 -5.26 1.65
CA ILE A 89 -12.83 -6.40 2.49
C ILE A 89 -11.45 -6.10 3.08
N VAL A 90 -10.53 -5.64 2.24
CA VAL A 90 -9.11 -5.50 2.60
C VAL A 90 -8.86 -4.26 3.45
N HIS A 91 -9.45 -3.10 3.12
CA HIS A 91 -9.13 -1.85 3.82
C HIS A 91 -9.44 -1.89 5.32
N PRO A 92 -10.60 -2.39 5.79
CA PRO A 92 -10.87 -2.47 7.23
C PRO A 92 -9.83 -3.30 7.98
N GLN A 93 -9.39 -4.42 7.40
CA GLN A 93 -8.38 -5.29 8.00
C GLN A 93 -7.00 -4.64 8.01
N VAL A 94 -6.61 -3.97 6.92
CA VAL A 94 -5.36 -3.19 6.89
C VAL A 94 -5.36 -2.09 7.96
N PHE A 95 -6.48 -1.40 8.17
CA PHE A 95 -6.58 -0.39 9.22
C PHE A 95 -6.54 -0.99 10.62
N ALA A 96 -7.14 -2.16 10.83
CA ALA A 96 -7.04 -2.89 12.09
C ALA A 96 -5.58 -3.26 12.41
N GLU A 97 -4.86 -3.84 11.46
CA GLU A 97 -3.43 -4.18 11.59
C GLU A 97 -2.57 -2.94 11.87
N MET A 98 -2.78 -1.85 11.13
CA MET A 98 -2.07 -0.59 11.38
C MET A 98 -2.33 -0.06 12.80
N ASN A 99 -3.58 -0.09 13.26
CA ASN A 99 -3.93 0.36 14.61
C ASN A 99 -3.32 -0.54 15.69
N GLU A 100 -3.32 -1.85 15.50
CA GLU A 100 -2.68 -2.79 16.43
C GLU A 100 -1.17 -2.53 16.52
N ILE A 101 -0.50 -2.34 15.38
CA ILE A 101 0.92 -1.96 15.36
C ILE A 101 1.16 -0.65 16.13
N ILE A 102 0.31 0.36 15.93
CA ILE A 102 0.43 1.66 16.63
C ILE A 102 0.24 1.49 18.13
N MET A 103 -0.73 0.67 18.56
CA MET A 103 -1.03 0.43 19.97
C MET A 103 0.07 -0.33 20.70
N LEU A 104 0.72 -1.27 20.01
CA LEU A 104 1.77 -2.13 20.57
C LEU A 104 3.18 -1.54 20.39
N ALA A 105 3.33 -0.45 19.65
CA ALA A 105 4.63 0.16 19.39
C ALA A 105 5.18 0.86 20.64
N GLU A 106 6.43 0.53 20.98
CA GLU A 106 7.25 1.27 21.92
C GLU A 106 8.10 2.36 21.22
N ASP A 107 8.02 2.41 19.88
CA ASP A 107 8.69 3.37 19.04
C ASP A 107 8.24 4.81 19.36
N LYS A 108 9.18 5.77 19.36
CA LYS A 108 8.84 7.20 19.47
C LYS A 108 8.23 7.75 18.18
N TYR A 109 8.65 7.21 17.03
CA TYR A 109 8.20 7.60 15.69
C TYR A 109 7.89 6.34 14.89
N LEU A 110 6.78 6.34 14.16
CA LEU A 110 6.49 5.32 13.17
C LEU A 110 6.28 5.97 11.80
N VAL A 111 6.89 5.37 10.77
CA VAL A 111 6.77 5.84 9.40
C VAL A 111 5.90 4.86 8.62
N PHE A 112 4.91 5.37 7.89
CA PHE A 112 4.03 4.59 7.04
C PHE A 112 4.16 5.03 5.59
N GLU A 113 4.62 4.17 4.70
CA GLU A 113 4.53 4.42 3.25
C GLU A 113 3.15 3.99 2.75
N ILE A 114 2.33 4.96 2.34
CA ILE A 114 0.94 4.78 1.92
C ILE A 114 0.72 5.42 0.55
N PRO A 115 0.76 4.65 -0.55
CA PRO A 115 0.62 5.21 -1.91
C PRO A 115 -0.70 5.96 -2.14
N LEU A 116 -1.81 5.47 -1.59
CA LEU A 116 -3.16 6.02 -1.80
C LEU A 116 -3.67 6.84 -0.60
N LEU A 117 -2.77 7.53 0.11
CA LEU A 117 -3.10 8.20 1.37
C LEU A 117 -4.27 9.20 1.22
N PHE A 118 -4.22 10.04 0.18
CA PHE A 118 -5.21 11.11 -0.02
C PHE A 118 -6.50 10.58 -0.62
N GLU A 119 -6.40 9.61 -1.53
CA GLU A 119 -7.52 8.92 -2.17
C GLU A 119 -8.39 8.18 -1.14
N LEU A 120 -7.77 7.71 -0.06
CA LEU A 120 -8.45 7.06 1.06
C LEU A 120 -8.85 8.03 2.18
N GLY A 121 -8.51 9.31 2.07
CA GLY A 121 -8.83 10.33 3.08
C GLY A 121 -8.10 10.13 4.42
N LEU A 122 -6.95 9.45 4.42
CA LEU A 122 -6.24 9.03 5.63
C LEU A 122 -5.26 10.08 6.17
N GLN A 123 -5.04 11.18 5.47
CA GLN A 123 -4.02 12.17 5.83
C GLN A 123 -4.18 12.74 7.25
N ASN A 124 -5.41 12.80 7.77
CA ASN A 124 -5.70 13.31 9.12
C ASN A 124 -5.45 12.28 10.24
N ALA A 125 -5.16 11.02 9.89
CA ALA A 125 -4.80 9.98 10.85
C ALA A 125 -3.31 10.05 11.25
N PHE A 126 -2.52 10.93 10.62
CA PHE A 126 -1.08 11.07 10.84
C PHE A 126 -0.74 12.44 11.41
N ASP A 127 0.33 12.51 12.22
CA ASP A 127 0.81 13.76 12.80
C ASP A 127 1.63 14.58 11.79
N LEU A 128 2.26 13.91 10.81
CA LEU A 128 2.98 14.52 9.71
C LEU A 128 2.72 13.74 8.41
N THR A 129 2.41 14.46 7.33
CA THR A 129 2.31 13.87 5.99
C THR A 129 3.40 14.44 5.08
N ILE A 130 4.17 13.56 4.45
CA ILE A 130 5.24 13.87 3.49
C ILE A 130 4.78 13.38 2.11
N ASN A 131 4.44 14.29 1.21
CA ASN A 131 4.14 13.98 -0.18
C ASN A 131 5.40 14.07 -1.04
N VAL A 132 5.88 12.94 -1.54
CA VAL A 132 7.05 12.85 -2.42
C VAL A 132 6.60 13.01 -3.87
N SER A 133 7.11 14.05 -4.52
CA SER A 133 6.79 14.37 -5.91
C SER A 133 8.04 14.41 -6.79
N ALA A 134 7.85 14.18 -8.09
CA ALA A 134 8.85 14.34 -9.12
C ALA A 134 8.16 14.80 -10.40
N ARG A 135 8.91 15.47 -11.30
CA ARG A 135 8.39 15.89 -12.60
C ARG A 135 7.87 14.68 -13.39
N THR A 136 6.77 14.86 -14.11
CA THR A 136 6.08 13.81 -14.85
C THR A 136 7.01 13.09 -15.82
N GLU A 137 7.87 13.82 -16.53
CA GLU A 137 8.82 13.25 -17.50
C GLU A 137 9.82 12.31 -16.82
N LEU A 138 10.24 12.63 -15.58
CA LEU A 138 11.12 11.78 -14.80
C LEU A 138 10.39 10.54 -14.26
N ARG A 139 9.13 10.68 -13.83
CA ARG A 139 8.30 9.56 -13.39
C ARG A 139 8.08 8.57 -14.54
N ILE A 140 7.75 9.07 -15.73
CA ILE A 140 7.63 8.28 -16.96
C ILE A 140 8.93 7.54 -17.24
N LYS A 141 10.05 8.25 -17.29
CA LYS A 141 11.36 7.65 -17.56
C LYS A 141 11.66 6.50 -16.60
N ARG A 142 11.46 6.72 -15.29
CA ARG A 142 11.67 5.69 -14.25
C ARG A 142 10.78 4.46 -14.43
N ILE A 143 9.53 4.64 -14.86
CA ILE A 143 8.60 3.53 -15.13
C ILE A 143 9.12 2.71 -16.32
N LEU A 144 9.47 3.37 -17.42
CA LEU A 144 10.00 2.71 -18.62
C LEU A 144 11.29 1.94 -18.32
N ASP A 145 12.24 2.57 -17.61
CA ASP A 145 13.51 1.98 -17.21
C ASP A 145 13.33 0.75 -16.31
N ARG A 146 12.38 0.82 -15.35
CA ARG A 146 12.12 -0.27 -14.40
C ARG A 146 11.37 -1.45 -15.02
N ASP A 147 10.35 -1.16 -15.82
CA ASP A 147 9.42 -2.17 -16.33
C ASP A 147 9.90 -2.75 -17.68
N GLY A 148 11.00 -2.23 -18.25
CA GLY A 148 11.57 -2.68 -19.52
C GLY A 148 10.64 -2.40 -20.71
N ILE A 149 9.78 -1.39 -20.59
CA ILE A 149 8.75 -1.06 -21.58
C ILE A 149 9.29 0.00 -22.53
N THR A 150 9.23 -0.26 -23.85
CA THR A 150 9.48 0.75 -24.89
C THR A 150 8.24 1.65 -25.06
N GLN A 151 8.45 2.93 -25.41
CA GLN A 151 7.51 4.07 -25.33
C GLN A 151 6.06 3.91 -25.88
N ASP A 152 5.69 2.78 -26.48
CA ASP A 152 4.43 2.60 -27.22
C ASP A 152 3.22 2.11 -26.41
N LYS A 153 3.36 1.81 -25.11
CA LYS A 153 2.19 1.52 -24.27
C LYS A 153 1.70 2.80 -23.59
N LYS A 154 0.47 3.21 -23.92
CA LYS A 154 -0.35 4.20 -23.19
C LYS A 154 -0.01 4.15 -21.70
N ILE A 155 0.79 5.11 -21.25
CA ILE A 155 1.06 5.29 -19.83
C ILE A 155 -0.18 5.97 -19.28
N ILE A 156 -1.10 5.14 -18.80
CA ILE A 156 -2.35 5.56 -18.17
C ILE A 156 -1.99 6.37 -16.92
N GLU A 157 -2.47 7.62 -16.91
CA GLU A 157 -2.67 8.53 -15.78
C GLU A 157 -1.61 8.47 -14.65
N ILE A 158 -0.64 9.39 -14.72
CA ILE A 158 0.42 9.63 -13.72
C ILE A 158 0.04 10.73 -12.74
#